data_AF-A0A258Y7X8-F1
#
_entry.id   AF-A0A258Y7X8-F1
#
_cell.length_a   1.000
_cell.length_b   1.000
_cell.length_c   1.000
_cell.angle_alpha   90.00
_cell.angle_beta   90.00
_cell.angle_gamma   90.00
#
_symmetry.space_group_name_H-M   'P 1'
#
loop_
_entity.id
_entity.type
_entity.pdbx_description
1 polymer ?
#
loop_
_entity_poly.entity_id
_entity_poly.type
_entity_poly.pdbx_seq_one_letter_code
_entity_poly.pdbx_strand_id
1 'polypeptide(L)'
;MLIGGISFNGCKTPDQKVNDAQIQVENAKENLEKVEDKAAVAEIKAANAEEWKIFKNESEAKIKTNEIRISELKSKIKRSGYPMDDLNAKRVDTLEMQNRKLQSKVDDYNKTMTDWETFKREFNRDMDGLGSALKDFTVKHNN
;
A
#
# COMPACT_ATOMS: atom_id res chain seq x y z
N MET A 1 51.22 3.54 -60.88
CA MET A 1 50.53 4.45 -59.95
C MET A 1 49.17 3.83 -59.64
N LEU A 2 49.00 3.23 -58.45
CA LEU A 2 48.26 3.78 -57.29
C LEU A 2 46.80 4.13 -57.70
N ILE A 3 45.74 3.66 -57.04
CA ILE A 3 45.41 3.82 -55.62
C ILE A 3 44.37 2.75 -55.22
N GLY A 4 44.59 2.08 -54.08
CA GLY A 4 43.57 1.29 -53.37
C GLY A 4 42.68 2.16 -52.48
N GLY A 5 41.48 1.67 -52.15
CA GLY A 5 40.58 2.32 -51.19
C GLY A 5 39.83 1.28 -50.38
N ILE A 6 40.28 1.10 -49.13
CA ILE A 6 39.72 0.20 -48.12
C ILE A 6 38.44 0.85 -47.59
N SER A 7 37.33 0.11 -47.60
CA SER A 7 36.08 0.51 -46.95
C SER A 7 36.29 0.64 -45.44
N PHE A 8 36.35 1.88 -44.94
CA PHE A 8 36.41 2.18 -43.51
C PHE A 8 35.04 1.90 -42.87
N ASN A 9 34.86 0.70 -42.32
CA ASN A 9 33.90 0.51 -41.25
C ASN A 9 34.48 1.18 -39.99
N GLY A 10 33.85 2.27 -39.55
CA GLY A 10 34.25 3.02 -38.37
C GLY A 10 34.25 2.13 -37.12
N CYS A 11 35.45 1.79 -36.63
CA CYS A 11 35.63 1.19 -35.32
C CYS A 11 35.25 2.23 -34.24
N LYS A 12 34.16 1.98 -33.52
CA LYS A 12 33.94 2.59 -32.19
C LYS A 12 35.17 2.32 -31.31
N THR A 13 35.65 3.32 -30.58
CA THR A 13 36.82 3.20 -29.71
C THR A 13 36.55 2.20 -28.57
N PRO A 14 37.58 1.53 -28.03
CA PRO A 14 37.44 0.56 -26.94
C PRO A 14 36.68 1.11 -25.73
N ASP A 15 36.90 2.38 -25.39
CA ASP A 15 36.22 3.05 -24.27
C ASP A 15 34.70 3.20 -24.49
N GLN A 16 34.27 3.47 -25.73
CA GLN A 16 32.85 3.47 -26.09
C GLN A 16 32.23 2.07 -26.00
N LYS A 17 32.97 1.01 -26.36
CA LYS A 17 32.47 -0.37 -26.26
C LYS A 17 32.32 -0.84 -24.81
N VAL A 18 33.23 -0.44 -23.92
CA VAL A 18 33.16 -0.77 -22.49
C VAL A 18 31.98 -0.05 -21.84
N ASN A 19 31.75 1.23 -22.17
CA ASN A 19 30.63 2.00 -21.63
C ASN A 19 29.27 1.50 -22.15
N ASP A 20 29.15 1.21 -23.46
CA ASP A 20 27.95 0.61 -24.06
C ASP A 20 27.65 -0.78 -23.47
N ALA A 21 28.68 -1.57 -23.13
CA ALA A 21 28.54 -2.88 -22.49
C ALA A 21 28.13 -2.77 -21.02
N GLN A 22 28.69 -1.82 -20.27
CA GLN A 22 28.27 -1.53 -18.88
C GLN A 22 26.81 -1.09 -18.82
N ILE A 23 26.40 -0.14 -19.67
CA ILE A 23 25.00 0.32 -19.75
C ILE A 23 24.06 -0.84 -20.12
N GLN A 24 24.46 -1.74 -21.02
CA GLN A 24 23.65 -2.91 -21.37
C GLN A 24 23.56 -3.93 -20.23
N VAL A 25 24.63 -4.15 -19.47
CA VAL A 25 24.62 -5.05 -18.30
C VAL A 25 23.79 -4.44 -17.17
N GLU A 26 23.85 -3.13 -16.94
CA GLU A 26 23.02 -2.44 -15.95
C GLU A 26 21.55 -2.46 -16.33
N ASN A 27 21.20 -2.13 -17.57
CA ASN A 27 19.82 -2.24 -18.07
C ASN A 27 19.32 -3.68 -18.06
N ALA A 28 20.17 -4.67 -18.37
CA ALA A 28 19.80 -6.08 -18.30
C ALA A 28 19.53 -6.52 -16.85
N LYS A 29 20.34 -6.06 -15.89
CA LYS A 29 20.10 -6.32 -14.46
C LYS A 29 18.81 -5.66 -13.97
N GLU A 30 18.59 -4.38 -14.28
CA GLU A 30 17.38 -3.66 -13.88
C GLU A 30 16.12 -4.26 -14.52
N ASN A 31 16.20 -4.67 -15.79
CA ASN A 31 15.09 -5.35 -16.45
C ASN A 31 14.86 -6.76 -15.89
N LEU A 32 15.91 -7.49 -15.52
CA LEU A 32 15.80 -8.81 -14.89
C LEU A 32 15.15 -8.70 -13.51
N GLU A 33 15.59 -7.76 -12.66
CA GLU A 33 14.97 -7.46 -11.36
C GLU A 33 13.48 -7.11 -11.53
N LYS A 34 13.14 -6.22 -12.48
CA LYS A 34 11.74 -5.86 -12.76
C LYS A 34 10.91 -7.04 -13.28
N VAL A 35 11.52 -7.99 -13.99
CA VAL A 35 10.83 -9.19 -14.50
C VAL A 35 10.64 -10.21 -13.39
N GLU A 36 11.63 -10.41 -12.53
CA GLU A 36 11.56 -11.28 -11.36
C GLU A 36 10.52 -10.76 -10.35
N ASP A 37 10.52 -9.46 -10.07
CA ASP A 37 9.50 -8.81 -9.22
C ASP A 37 8.09 -8.98 -9.80
N LYS A 38 7.92 -8.78 -11.10
CA LYS A 38 6.61 -8.96 -11.77
C LYS A 38 6.15 -10.42 -11.78
N ALA A 39 7.06 -11.37 -11.96
CA ALA A 39 6.75 -12.79 -11.96
C ALA A 39 6.38 -13.29 -10.55
N ALA A 40 7.13 -12.89 -9.53
CA ALA A 40 6.82 -13.20 -8.12
C ALA A 40 5.48 -12.60 -7.69
N VAL A 41 5.20 -11.34 -8.07
CA VAL A 41 3.91 -10.69 -7.83
C VAL A 41 2.77 -11.39 -8.58
N ALA A 42 3.01 -11.89 -9.80
CA ALA A 42 2.00 -12.62 -10.58
C ALA A 42 1.67 -14.01 -9.99
N GLU A 43 2.66 -14.75 -9.50
CA GLU A 43 2.45 -16.04 -8.83
C GLU A 43 1.73 -15.89 -7.49
N ILE A 44 2.13 -14.90 -6.66
CA ILE A 44 1.44 -14.63 -5.39
C ILE A 44 0.01 -14.16 -5.64
N LYS A 45 -0.20 -13.32 -6.66
CA LYS A 45 -1.54 -12.93 -7.13
C LYS A 45 -2.38 -14.14 -7.48
N ALA A 46 -1.85 -15.10 -8.23
CA ALA A 46 -2.58 -16.28 -8.63
C ALA A 46 -2.92 -17.20 -7.44
N ALA A 47 -1.97 -17.40 -6.52
CA ALA A 47 -2.14 -18.26 -5.36
C ALA A 47 -3.14 -17.69 -4.33
N ASN A 48 -3.13 -16.37 -4.12
CA ASN A 48 -3.91 -15.71 -3.07
C ASN A 48 -5.09 -14.87 -3.62
N ALA A 49 -5.37 -14.89 -4.92
CA ALA A 49 -6.38 -14.01 -5.54
C ALA A 49 -7.77 -14.11 -4.87
N GLU A 50 -8.22 -15.33 -4.61
CA GLU A 50 -9.55 -15.56 -4.03
C GLU A 50 -9.59 -15.15 -2.56
N GLU A 51 -8.58 -15.54 -1.78
CA GLU A 51 -8.47 -15.15 -0.37
C GLU A 51 -8.33 -13.64 -0.21
N TRP A 52 -7.51 -12.99 -1.04
CA TRP A 52 -7.35 -11.55 -1.07
C TRP A 52 -8.69 -10.86 -1.39
N LYS A 53 -9.44 -11.35 -2.38
CA LYS A 53 -10.73 -10.76 -2.75
C LYS A 53 -11.72 -10.82 -1.59
N ILE A 54 -11.82 -11.96 -0.91
CA ILE A 54 -12.68 -12.12 0.27
C ILE A 54 -12.22 -11.16 1.37
N PHE A 55 -10.94 -11.18 1.71
CA PHE A 55 -10.37 -10.34 2.75
C PHE A 55 -10.58 -8.85 2.48
N LYS A 56 -10.36 -8.40 1.24
CA LYS A 56 -10.58 -7.01 0.83
C LYS A 56 -12.03 -6.61 1.03
N ASN A 57 -12.99 -7.42 0.57
CA ASN A 57 -14.41 -7.12 0.73
C ASN A 57 -14.82 -7.04 2.20
N GLU A 58 -14.36 -7.97 3.03
CA GLU A 58 -14.62 -7.96 4.48
C GLU A 58 -14.00 -6.73 5.17
N SER A 59 -12.78 -6.39 4.77
CA SER A 59 -12.05 -5.22 5.29
C SER A 59 -12.77 -3.93 4.93
N GLU A 60 -13.18 -3.75 3.68
CA GLU A 60 -13.95 -2.59 3.23
C GLU A 60 -15.29 -2.48 3.95
N ALA A 61 -15.98 -3.60 4.20
CA ALA A 61 -17.23 -3.61 4.95
C ALA A 61 -17.03 -3.17 6.42
N LYS A 62 -15.97 -3.65 7.08
CA LYS A 62 -15.60 -3.23 8.44
C LYS A 62 -15.19 -1.77 8.51
N ILE A 63 -14.39 -1.30 7.54
CA ILE A 63 -13.98 0.12 7.43
C ILE A 63 -15.22 1.02 7.31
N LYS A 64 -16.16 0.71 6.41
CA LYS A 64 -17.42 1.47 6.26
C LYS A 64 -18.26 1.47 7.53
N THR A 65 -18.32 0.33 8.22
CA THR A 65 -19.01 0.25 9.52
C THR A 65 -18.38 1.18 10.55
N ASN A 66 -17.05 1.26 10.59
CA ASN A 66 -16.34 2.18 11.46
C ASN A 66 -16.57 3.65 11.07
N GLU A 67 -16.61 3.98 9.77
CA GLU A 67 -16.91 5.34 9.29
C GLU A 67 -18.29 5.82 9.77
N ILE A 68 -19.30 4.95 9.69
CA ILE A 68 -20.65 5.25 10.18
C ILE A 68 -20.60 5.56 11.68
N ARG A 69 -19.98 4.70 12.48
CA ARG A 69 -19.83 4.90 13.95
C ARG A 69 -19.09 6.20 14.27
N ILE A 70 -17.99 6.50 13.56
CA ILE A 70 -17.23 7.73 13.73
C ILE A 70 -18.11 8.95 13.44
N SER A 71 -18.89 8.93 12.36
CA SER A 71 -19.80 10.01 11.99
C SER A 71 -20.88 10.25 13.05
N GLU A 72 -21.45 9.16 13.59
CA GLU A 72 -22.40 9.22 14.70
C GLU A 72 -21.77 9.83 15.97
N LEU A 73 -20.55 9.42 16.32
CA LEU A 73 -19.82 9.96 17.48
C LEU A 73 -19.52 11.45 17.31
N LYS A 74 -19.03 11.87 16.13
CA LYS A 74 -18.82 13.30 15.83
C LYS A 74 -20.12 14.10 15.98
N SER A 75 -21.23 13.54 15.52
CA SER A 75 -22.54 14.19 15.64
C SER A 75 -23.03 14.29 17.08
N LYS A 76 -22.79 13.25 17.91
CA LYS A 76 -23.12 13.28 19.35
C LYS A 76 -22.30 14.33 20.09
N ILE A 77 -20.98 14.36 19.88
CA ILE A 77 -20.06 15.34 20.51
C ILE A 77 -20.44 16.77 20.15
N LYS A 78 -20.79 17.03 18.88
CA LYS A 78 -21.22 18.39 18.47
C LYS A 78 -22.51 18.84 19.14
N ARG A 79 -23.38 17.91 19.56
CA ARG A 79 -24.67 18.22 20.18
C ARG A 79 -24.62 18.30 21.71
N SER A 80 -23.63 17.70 22.35
CA SER A 80 -23.58 17.61 23.81
C SER A 80 -23.29 18.93 24.50
N GLY A 81 -22.40 19.76 23.93
CA GLY A 81 -22.00 21.04 24.54
C GLY A 81 -21.27 20.89 25.89
N TYR A 82 -20.68 19.72 26.17
CA TYR A 82 -19.97 19.44 27.41
C TYR A 82 -18.52 19.94 27.36
N PRO A 83 -17.93 20.28 28.53
CA PRO A 83 -16.55 20.78 28.60
C PRO A 83 -15.48 19.84 28.01
N MET A 84 -15.78 18.53 27.91
CA MET A 84 -14.85 17.53 27.37
C MET A 84 -15.02 17.28 25.87
N ASP A 85 -15.92 17.99 25.19
CA ASP A 85 -16.23 17.76 23.78
C ASP A 85 -15.03 18.01 22.87
N ASP A 86 -14.18 18.98 23.19
CA ASP A 86 -12.94 19.23 22.44
C ASP A 86 -11.94 18.07 22.55
N LEU A 87 -11.79 17.48 23.74
CA LEU A 87 -10.92 16.31 23.95
C LEU A 87 -11.49 15.08 23.24
N ASN A 88 -12.80 14.90 23.33
CA ASN A 88 -13.52 13.82 22.69
C ASN A 88 -13.49 13.94 21.16
N ALA A 89 -13.60 15.15 20.61
CA ALA A 89 -13.46 15.42 19.18
C ALA A 89 -12.07 15.01 18.67
N LYS A 90 -11.00 15.42 19.36
CA LYS A 90 -9.63 15.02 19.01
C LYS A 90 -9.43 13.50 19.03
N ARG A 91 -10.03 12.81 19.99
CA ARG A 91 -10.00 11.33 20.05
C ARG A 91 -10.72 10.72 18.85
N VAL A 92 -11.91 11.22 18.50
CA VAL A 92 -12.67 10.72 17.34
C VAL A 92 -11.94 11.01 16.03
N ASP A 93 -11.27 12.16 15.89
CA ASP A 93 -10.43 12.46 14.73
C ASP A 93 -9.22 11.51 14.62
N THR A 94 -8.65 11.10 15.74
CA THR A 94 -7.59 10.07 15.77
C THR A 94 -8.12 8.73 15.27
N LEU A 95 -9.31 8.31 15.72
CA LEU A 95 -9.95 7.06 15.27
C LEU A 95 -10.28 7.12 13.77
N GLU A 96 -10.70 8.29 13.27
CA GLU A 96 -10.94 8.51 11.84
C GLU A 96 -9.66 8.43 11.01
N MET A 97 -8.56 9.01 11.49
CA MET A 97 -7.26 8.90 10.85
C MET A 97 -6.79 7.43 10.79
N GLN A 98 -6.97 6.68 11.87
CA GLN A 98 -6.65 5.25 11.90
C GLN A 98 -7.51 4.45 10.90
N ASN A 99 -8.81 4.76 10.79
CA ASN A 99 -9.68 4.10 9.81
C ASN A 99 -9.27 4.40 8.36
N ARG A 100 -8.91 5.66 8.06
CA ARG A 100 -8.34 6.05 6.75
C ARG A 100 -7.02 5.34 6.46
N LYS A 101 -6.16 5.16 7.47
CA LYS A 101 -4.91 4.40 7.32
C LYS A 101 -5.17 2.93 6.98
N LEU A 102 -6.20 2.30 7.55
CA LEU A 102 -6.60 0.94 7.18
C LEU A 102 -7.03 0.88 5.71
N GLN A 103 -7.82 1.85 5.24
CA GLN A 103 -8.18 1.93 3.82
C GLN A 103 -6.93 2.01 2.93
N SER A 104 -5.99 2.89 3.25
CA SER A 104 -4.72 2.99 2.51
C SER A 104 -3.92 1.69 2.54
N LYS A 105 -3.87 0.96 3.67
CA LYS A 105 -3.21 -0.34 3.75
C LYS A 105 -3.81 -1.37 2.78
N VAL A 106 -5.13 -1.42 2.65
CA VAL A 106 -5.81 -2.30 1.67
C VAL A 106 -5.44 -1.91 0.24
N ASP A 107 -5.46 -0.60 -0.06
CA ASP A 107 -5.16 -0.08 -1.40
C ASP A 107 -3.69 -0.26 -1.80
N ASP A 108 -2.77 -0.14 -0.84
CA ASP A 108 -1.34 -0.31 -1.06
C ASP A 108 -0.94 -1.77 -1.21
N TYR A 109 -1.51 -2.67 -0.38
CA TYR A 109 -1.28 -4.10 -0.54
C TYR A 109 -1.77 -4.60 -1.91
N ASN A 110 -2.85 -4.02 -2.45
CA ASN A 110 -3.32 -4.36 -3.80
C ASN A 110 -2.28 -4.10 -4.91
N LYS A 111 -1.29 -3.23 -4.66
CA LYS A 111 -0.24 -2.87 -5.62
C LYS A 111 0.94 -3.83 -5.54
N THR A 112 1.40 -4.14 -4.32
CA THR A 112 2.61 -4.93 -4.07
C THR A 112 2.32 -6.42 -3.91
N MET A 113 1.27 -6.78 -3.16
CA MET A 113 0.87 -8.16 -2.82
C MET A 113 2.04 -9.04 -2.34
N THR A 114 2.93 -8.48 -1.52
CA THR A 114 4.06 -9.20 -0.90
C THR A 114 3.77 -9.48 0.58
N ASP A 115 4.31 -10.58 1.12
CA ASP A 115 4.23 -10.94 2.55
C ASP A 115 2.79 -11.04 3.12
N TRP A 116 1.91 -11.75 2.40
CA TRP A 116 0.48 -11.89 2.71
C TRP A 116 0.17 -12.13 4.19
N GLU A 117 0.81 -13.12 4.81
CA GLU A 117 0.55 -13.51 6.21
C GLU A 117 0.89 -12.39 7.20
N THR A 118 1.98 -11.65 6.95
CA THR A 118 2.37 -10.52 7.80
C THR A 118 1.39 -9.37 7.63
N PHE A 119 1.05 -9.04 6.37
CA PHE A 119 0.05 -8.01 6.09
C PHE A 119 -1.30 -8.33 6.78
N LYS A 120 -1.83 -9.54 6.57
CA LYS A 120 -3.11 -9.99 7.11
C LYS A 120 -3.13 -9.91 8.64
N ARG A 121 -2.07 -10.39 9.31
CA ARG A 121 -1.95 -10.35 10.77
C ARG A 121 -1.93 -8.91 11.30
N GLU A 122 -1.11 -8.04 10.72
CA GLU A 122 -1.01 -6.65 11.17
C GLU A 122 -2.28 -5.86 10.90
N PHE A 123 -2.88 -6.05 9.73
CA PHE A 123 -4.12 -5.40 9.36
C PHE A 123 -5.25 -5.79 10.32
N ASN A 124 -5.41 -7.09 10.60
CA ASN A 124 -6.44 -7.56 11.53
C ASN A 124 -6.23 -7.02 12.93
N ARG A 125 -4.99 -7.01 13.44
CA ARG A 125 -4.68 -6.42 14.76
C ARG A 125 -5.09 -4.94 14.82
N ASP A 126 -4.74 -4.16 13.80
CA ASP A 126 -5.06 -2.73 13.77
C ASP A 126 -6.58 -2.50 13.63
N MET A 127 -7.28 -3.31 12.84
CA MET A 127 -8.74 -3.29 12.69
C MET A 127 -9.47 -3.62 13.99
N ASP A 128 -9.06 -4.68 14.69
CA ASP A 128 -9.66 -5.12 15.95
C ASP A 128 -9.42 -4.10 17.08
N GLY A 129 -8.21 -3.52 17.11
CA GLY A 129 -7.87 -2.43 18.02
C GLY A 129 -8.75 -1.20 17.79
N LEU A 130 -8.94 -0.78 16.54
CA LEU A 130 -9.83 0.33 16.18
C LEU A 130 -11.29 0.03 16.54
N GLY A 131 -11.77 -1.18 16.23
CA GLY A 131 -13.14 -1.60 16.55
C GLY A 131 -13.42 -1.57 18.05
N SER A 132 -12.46 -2.02 18.86
CA SER A 132 -12.53 -1.99 20.33
C SER A 132 -12.55 -0.56 20.86
N ALA A 133 -11.66 0.31 20.35
CA ALA A 133 -11.61 1.71 20.75
C ALA A 133 -12.91 2.47 20.42
N LEU A 134 -13.52 2.21 19.25
CA LEU A 134 -14.81 2.79 18.87
C LEU A 134 -15.95 2.31 19.77
N LYS A 135 -15.96 1.02 20.14
CA LYS A 135 -16.95 0.46 21.07
C LYS A 135 -16.84 1.08 22.45
N ASP A 136 -15.64 1.14 23.01
CA ASP A 136 -15.39 1.72 24.33
C ASP A 136 -15.76 3.19 24.39
N PHE A 137 -15.46 3.93 23.32
CA PHE A 137 -15.85 5.33 23.20
C PHE A 137 -17.37 5.49 23.16
N THR A 138 -18.07 4.62 22.43
CA THR A 138 -19.54 4.65 22.33
C THR A 138 -20.22 4.36 23.67
N VAL A 139 -19.72 3.39 24.45
CA VAL A 139 -20.24 3.06 25.79
C VAL A 139 -20.12 4.26 26.73
N LYS A 140 -18.97 4.96 26.72
CA LYS A 140 -18.74 6.15 27.55
C LYS A 140 -19.66 7.33 27.23
N HIS A 141 -20.23 7.38 26.04
CA HIS A 141 -21.10 8.47 25.58
C HIS A 141 -22.59 8.09 25.53
N ASN A 142 -22.94 6.87 25.92
CA ASN A 142 -24.34 6.42 26.07
C ASN A 142 -24.77 6.29 27.55
N ASN A 143 -23.83 6.33 28.49
CA ASN A 143 -24.06 6.44 29.95
C ASN A 143 -23.82 7.87 30.41
#